data_AF-A0A7V6DPA0-F1
#
_entry.id   AF-A0A7V6DPA0-F1
#
_cell.length_a   1.000
_cell.length_b   1.000
_cell.length_c   1.000
_cell.angle_alpha   90.00
_cell.angle_beta   90.00
_cell.angle_gamma   90.00
#
_symmetry.space_group_name_H-M   'P 1'
#
loop_
_entity.id
_entity.type
_entity.pdbx_description
1 polymer ?
#
loop_
_entity_poly.entity_id
_entity_poly.type
_entity_poly.pdbx_seq_one_letter_code
_entity_poly.pdbx_strand_id
1 'polypeptide(L)' 'VAGEEILTPEQTRLEALYLGLRTREGVDLNVLLKAQRGKIGLQEMVKAGLAKVRDNRLIPTRKGLVVADRLALGFMD' A
#
# COMPACT_ATOMS: atom_id res chain seq x y z
N VAL A 1 -4.34 -24.95 -15.73
CA VAL A 1 -5.27 -23.80 -15.76
C VAL A 1 -4.48 -22.63 -16.29
N ALA A 2 -4.95 -21.95 -17.35
CA ALA A 2 -4.31 -20.75 -17.86
C ALA A 2 -5.36 -19.64 -17.88
N GLY A 3 -5.28 -18.75 -16.89
CA GLY A 3 -5.91 -17.44 -16.89
C GLY A 3 -4.79 -16.43 -16.81
N GLU A 4 -4.64 -15.61 -17.85
CA GLU A 4 -3.68 -14.50 -17.87
C GLU A 4 -4.48 -13.20 -17.82
N GLU A 5 -4.02 -12.26 -16.99
CA GLU A 5 -4.57 -10.92 -16.91
C GLU A 5 -3.50 -9.94 -17.37
N ILE A 6 -3.86 -9.05 -18.30
CA ILE A 6 -3.00 -7.95 -18.71
C ILE A 6 -3.38 -6.74 -17.86
N LEU A 7 -2.58 -6.46 -16.83
CA LEU A 7 -2.80 -5.33 -15.94
C LEU A 7 -2.23 -4.04 -16.53
N THR A 8 -3.00 -2.96 -16.43
CA THR A 8 -2.46 -1.61 -16.67
C THR A 8 -1.43 -1.27 -15.58
N PRO A 9 -0.52 -0.30 -15.83
CA PRO A 9 0.43 0.13 -14.80
C PRO A 9 -0.22 0.56 -13.48
N GLU A 10 -1.42 1.11 -13.56
CA GLU A 10 -2.21 1.53 -12.40
C GLU A 10 -2.80 0.34 -11.64
N GLN A 11 -3.31 -0.67 -12.34
CA GLN A 11 -3.77 -1.92 -11.73
C GLN A 11 -2.62 -2.69 -11.08
N THR A 12 -1.47 -2.82 -11.75
CA THR A 12 -0.26 -3.45 -11.20
C THR A 12 0.20 -2.76 -9.92
N ARG A 13 0.13 -1.43 -9.88
CA ARG A 13 0.45 -0.66 -8.69
C ARG A 13 -0.55 -0.93 -7.57
N LEU A 14 -1.84 -0.91 -7.87
CA LEU A 14 -2.90 -1.18 -6.90
C LEU A 14 -2.76 -2.59 -6.31
N GLU A 15 -2.44 -3.58 -7.14
CA GLU A 15 -2.19 -4.95 -6.71
C GLU A 15 -0.98 -5.03 -5.78
N ALA A 16 0.13 -4.35 -6.12
CA ALA A 16 1.30 -4.27 -5.24
C ALA A 16 0.98 -3.64 -3.87
N LEU A 17 0.07 -2.65 -3.83
CA LEU A 17 -0.40 -2.06 -2.58
C LEU A 17 -1.24 -3.04 -1.77
N TYR A 18 -2.22 -3.69 -2.39
CA TYR A 18 -3.06 -4.70 -1.72
C TYR A 18 -2.21 -5.85 -1.16
N LEU A 19 -1.29 -6.40 -1.96
CA LEU A 19 -0.43 -7.49 -1.55
C LEU A 19 0.51 -7.05 -0.42
N GLY A 20 1.20 -5.92 -0.57
CA GLY A 20 2.15 -5.46 0.44
C GLY A 20 1.47 -5.07 1.77
N LEU A 21 0.33 -4.39 1.74
CA LEU A 21 -0.39 -3.94 2.95
C LEU A 21 -1.11 -5.07 3.70
N ARG A 22 -1.33 -6.22 3.07
CA ARG A 22 -1.84 -7.43 3.74
C ARG A 22 -0.78 -8.21 4.51
N THR A 23 0.50 -7.85 4.33
CA THR A 23 1.65 -8.60 4.86
C THR A 23 2.39 -7.79 5.93
N ARG A 24 3.31 -8.44 6.66
CA ARG A 24 4.12 -7.77 7.69
C ARG A 24 5.37 -7.10 7.09
N GLU A 25 5.66 -7.42 5.84
CA GLU A 25 6.74 -6.91 5.01
C GLU A 25 6.41 -5.51 4.49
N GLY A 26 5.13 -5.19 4.35
CA GLY A 26 4.67 -3.87 3.92
C GLY A 26 5.03 -3.54 2.47
N VAL A 27 4.91 -2.26 2.12
CA VAL A 27 5.14 -1.75 0.76
C VAL A 27 6.39 -0.88 0.72
N ASP A 28 7.21 -1.02 -0.32
CA ASP A 28 8.36 -0.15 -0.57
C ASP A 28 7.93 1.31 -0.80
N LEU A 29 8.57 2.24 -0.10
CA LEU A 29 8.23 3.67 -0.21
C LEU A 29 8.49 4.23 -1.61
N ASN A 30 9.47 3.71 -2.36
CA ASN A 30 9.74 4.15 -3.73
C ASN A 30 8.59 3.80 -4.68
N VAL A 31 7.80 2.76 -4.38
CA VAL A 31 6.58 2.44 -5.12
C VAL A 31 5.47 3.40 -4.71
N LEU A 32 5.27 3.57 -3.40
CA LEU A 32 4.23 4.44 -2.84
C LEU A 32 4.36 5.89 -3.29
N LEU A 33 5.57 6.45 -3.25
CA LEU A 33 5.82 7.87 -3.53
C LEU A 33 5.73 8.23 -5.01
N LYS A 34 5.63 7.25 -5.92
CA LYS A 34 5.35 7.50 -7.35
C LYS A 34 3.89 7.91 -7.62
N ALA A 35 2.96 7.73 -6.68
CA ALA A 35 1.57 8.16 -6.85
C ALA A 35 1.45 9.65 -6.53
N GLN A 36 0.50 10.31 -7.19
CA GLN A 36 0.16 11.68 -6.88
C GLN A 36 -0.33 11.82 -5.42
N ARG A 37 -1.21 10.92 -4.95
CA ARG A 37 -1.57 10.81 -3.51
C ARG A 37 -0.56 10.10 -2.60
N GLY A 38 0.57 9.61 -3.11
CA GLY A 38 1.52 8.77 -2.37
C GLY A 38 1.99 9.36 -1.05
N LYS A 39 2.37 10.66 -1.05
CA LYS A 39 2.83 11.36 0.16
C LYS A 39 1.71 11.59 1.18
N ILE A 40 0.52 11.96 0.71
CA ILE A 40 -0.63 12.26 1.56
C ILE A 40 -1.10 10.99 2.26
N GLY A 41 -1.33 9.91 1.49
CA GLY A 41 -1.76 8.63 2.04
C GLY A 41 -0.74 8.07 3.06
N LEU A 42 0.56 8.23 2.79
CA LEU A 42 1.62 7.83 3.73
C LEU A 42 1.49 8.58 5.06
N GLN A 43 1.36 9.91 5.01
CA GLN A 43 1.25 10.75 6.20
C GLN A 43 -0.03 10.43 7.00
N GLU A 44 -1.16 10.27 6.33
CA GLU A 44 -2.45 9.96 6.97
C GLU A 44 -2.40 8.61 7.70
N MET A 45 -1.82 7.58 7.07
CA MET A 45 -1.71 6.25 7.69
C MET A 45 -0.78 6.21 8.89
N VAL A 46 0.35 6.91 8.81
CA VAL A 46 1.30 7.00 9.92
C VAL A 46 0.67 7.79 11.06
N LYS A 47 0.03 8.92 10.77
CA LYS A 47 -0.68 9.75 11.75
C LYS A 47 -1.82 8.99 12.43
N ALA A 48 -2.54 8.15 11.70
CA ALA A 48 -3.61 7.31 12.23
C ALA A 48 -3.10 6.08 13.03
N GLY A 49 -1.79 5.83 13.08
CA GLY A 49 -1.21 4.65 13.73
C GLY A 49 -1.55 3.32 13.04
N LEU A 50 -1.98 3.38 11.77
CA LEU A 50 -2.32 2.21 10.97
C LEU A 50 -1.10 1.63 10.27
N ALA A 51 -0.07 2.43 10.04
CA ALA A 51 1.20 1.97 9.53
C ALA A 51 2.37 2.72 10.18
N LYS A 52 3.57 2.17 10.01
CA LYS A 52 4.83 2.77 10.44
C LYS A 52 5.86 2.63 9.34
N VAL A 53 6.79 3.57 9.27
CA VAL A 53 7.93 3.46 8.35
C VAL A 53 9.08 2.75 9.05
N ARG A 54 9.63 1.71 8.41
CA ARG A 54 10.88 1.05 8.82
C ARG A 54 11.58 0.52 7.59
N ASP A 55 12.91 0.65 7.51
CA ASP A 55 13.73 0.08 6.44
C ASP A 55 13.21 0.42 5.02
N ASN A 56 12.87 1.70 4.80
CA ASN A 56 12.30 2.20 3.55
C ASN A 56 10.96 1.55 3.13
N ARG A 57 10.21 1.00 4.09
CA ARG A 57 8.92 0.36 3.86
C ARG A 57 7.84 0.92 4.76
N LEU A 58 6.63 1.02 4.22
CA LEU A 58 5.42 1.27 4.98
C LEU A 58 4.88 -0.07 5.49
N ILE A 59 5.06 -0.32 6.78
CA ILE A 59 4.68 -1.56 7.44
C ILE A 59 3.35 -1.36 8.19
N PRO A 60 2.30 -2.15 7.88
CA PRO A 60 1.05 -2.10 8.63
C PRO A 60 1.26 -2.43 10.11
N THR A 61 0.57 -1.72 11.00
CA THR A 61 0.45 -2.14 12.40
C THR A 61 -0.57 -3.28 12.52
N ARG A 62 -0.71 -3.90 13.70
CA ARG A 62 -1.80 -4.87 13.93
C ARG A 62 -3.17 -4.27 13.62
N LYS A 63 -3.39 -2.99 13.95
CA LYS A 63 -4.63 -2.27 13.63
C LYS A 63 -4.76 -2.04 12.11
N GLY A 64 -3.66 -1.68 11.45
CA GLY A 64 -3.62 -1.53 10.00
C GLY A 64 -3.96 -2.81 9.24
N LEU A 65 -3.46 -3.97 9.69
CA LEU A 65 -3.76 -5.26 9.06
C LEU A 65 -5.26 -5.60 9.08
N VAL A 66 -5.98 -5.22 10.13
CA VAL A 66 -7.45 -5.43 10.22
C VAL A 66 -8.21 -4.67 9.13
N VAL A 67 -7.64 -3.56 8.64
CA VAL A 67 -8.26 -2.69 7.62
C VAL A 67 -7.41 -2.59 6.35
N ALA A 68 -6.52 -3.56 6.10
CA ALA A 68 -5.50 -3.48 5.04
C ALA A 68 -6.07 -3.14 3.66
N ASP A 69 -7.22 -3.69 3.32
CA ASP A 69 -7.87 -3.45 2.04
C ASP A 69 -8.35 -2.00 1.88
N ARG A 70 -8.76 -1.36 2.98
CA ARG A 70 -9.11 0.07 2.97
C ARG A 70 -7.88 0.97 2.94
N LEU A 71 -6.74 0.49 3.45
CA LEU A 71 -5.50 1.24 3.38
C LEU A 71 -5.08 1.42 1.91
N ALA A 72 -5.12 0.35 1.09
CA ALA A 72 -4.72 0.44 -0.31
C ALA A 72 -5.47 1.55 -1.09
N LEU A 73 -6.76 1.76 -0.77
CA LEU A 73 -7.59 2.80 -1.38
C LEU A 73 -7.13 4.23 -1.04
N GLY A 74 -6.47 4.44 0.11
CA GLY A 74 -5.94 5.76 0.50
C GLY A 74 -4.80 6.28 -0.38
N PHE A 75 -4.30 5.45 -1.30
CA PHE A 75 -3.26 5.80 -2.27
C PHE A 75 -3.78 5.92 -3.70
N MET A 76 -5.09 5.72 -3.91
CA MET A 76 -5.73 5.94 -5.22
C MET A 76 -6.14 7.40 -5.35
N ASP A 77 -6.04 7.92 -6.57
CA ASP A 77 -6.45 9.29 -6.90
C ASP A 77 -7.99 9.44 -6.88
#